data_AF-A0A6N9AC74-F1
#
_entry.id   AF-A0A6N9AC74-F1
#
_cell.length_a   1.000
_cell.length_b   1.000
_cell.length_c   1.000
_cell.angle_alpha   90.00
_cell.angle_beta   90.00
_cell.angle_gamma   90.00
#
_symmetry.space_group_name_H-M   'P 1'
#
loop_
_entity.id
_entity.type
_entity.pdbx_description
1 polymer ?
#
loop_
_entity_poly.entity_id
_entity_poly.type
_entity_poly.pdbx_seq_one_letter_code
_entity_poly.pdbx_strand_id
1 'polypeptide(L)' 'MTGPLDVLAVMAHPDDAEIFCGGALIKSAEAGERTGVLD' A
#
# COMPACT_ATOMS: atom_id res chain seq x y z
N MET A 1 2.60 11.78 12.27
CA MET A 1 1.94 10.47 12.10
C MET A 1 2.98 9.38 12.33
N THR A 2 3.02 8.74 13.50
CA THR A 2 4.16 7.90 13.94
C THR A 2 3.73 6.55 14.54
N GLY A 3 2.84 5.82 13.86
CA GLY A 3 2.53 4.43 14.22
C GLY A 3 2.97 3.43 13.13
N PRO A 4 2.84 2.13 13.35
CA PRO A 4 3.08 1.10 12.32
C PRO A 4 2.10 1.22 11.14
N LEU A 5 2.48 0.66 9.99
CA LEU A 5 1.56 0.45 8.86
C LEU A 5 0.76 -0.83 9.11
N ASP A 6 -0.52 -0.81 8.76
CA ASP A 6 -1.39 -1.97 8.80
C ASP A 6 -1.17 -2.85 7.56
N VAL A 7 -0.90 -2.20 6.42
CA VAL A 7 -0.59 -2.84 5.13
C VAL A 7 0.65 -2.21 4.51
N LEU A 8 1.60 -3.04 4.07
CA LEU A 8 2.79 -2.62 3.33
C LEU A 8 2.89 -3.44 2.04
N ALA A 9 2.81 -2.79 0.89
CA ALA A 9 3.17 -3.39 -0.39
C ALA A 9 4.69 -3.28 -0.58
N VAL A 10 5.34 -4.39 -0.93
CA VAL A 10 6.79 -4.44 -1.20
C VAL A 10 6.99 -4.96 -2.61
N MET A 11 7.55 -4.14 -3.48
CA MET A 11 7.73 -4.45 -4.90
C MET A 11 9.15 -4.12 -5.36
N ALA A 12 9.49 -4.50 -6.61
CA ALA A 12 10.88 -4.50 -7.09
C ALA A 12 11.19 -3.34 -8.05
N HIS A 13 10.20 -2.81 -8.74
CA HIS A 13 10.38 -1.76 -9.73
C HIS A 13 9.30 -0.70 -9.60
N PRO A 14 9.62 0.56 -9.99
CA PRO A 14 8.63 1.62 -10.07
C PRO A 14 7.34 1.17 -10.74
N ASP A 15 6.22 1.45 -10.09
CA ASP A 15 4.85 1.25 -10.57
C ASP A 15 4.28 -0.19 -10.38
N ASP A 16 5.07 -1.15 -9.88
CA ASP A 16 4.60 -2.52 -9.64
C ASP A 16 3.42 -2.54 -8.64
N ALA A 17 3.47 -1.70 -7.59
CA ALA A 17 2.43 -1.65 -6.57
C ALA A 17 1.08 -1.20 -7.15
N GLU A 18 1.07 -0.21 -8.03
CA GLU A 18 -0.12 0.31 -8.72
C GLU A 18 -0.72 -0.74 -9.65
N ILE A 19 0.12 -1.40 -10.45
CA ILE A 19 -0.30 -2.39 -11.44
C ILE A 19 -0.86 -3.64 -10.78
N PHE A 20 -0.17 -4.17 -9.75
CA PHE A 20 -0.54 -5.45 -9.14
C PHE A 20 -1.53 -5.31 -7.98
N CYS A 21 -1.44 -4.25 -7.18
CA CYS A 21 -2.23 -4.14 -5.96
C CYS A 21 -2.84 -2.75 -5.68
N GLY A 22 -2.81 -1.81 -6.62
CA GLY A 22 -3.30 -0.45 -6.41
C GLY A 22 -4.77 -0.40 -5.94
N GLY A 23 -5.64 -1.21 -6.55
CA GLY A 23 -7.03 -1.32 -6.13
C GLY A 23 -7.21 -1.90 -4.72
N ALA A 24 -6.34 -2.83 -4.30
CA ALA A 24 -6.37 -3.37 -2.95
C ALA A 24 -5.90 -2.33 -1.91
N LEU A 25 -4.83 -1.59 -2.20
CA LEU A 25 -4.34 -0.52 -1.34
C LEU A 25 -5.37 0.61 -1.18
N ILE A 26 -6.09 0.98 -2.24
CA ILE A 26 -7.20 1.94 -2.18
C ILE A 26 -8.29 1.42 -1.25
N LYS A 27 -8.73 0.17 -1.43
CA LYS A 27 -9.78 -0.42 -0.60
C LYS A 27 -9.38 -0.51 0.88
N SER A 28 -8.13 -0.82 1.18
CA SER A 28 -7.59 -0.82 2.54
C SER A 28 -7.59 0.59 3.14
N ALA A 29 -7.16 1.60 2.39
CA ALA A 29 -7.22 2.98 2.84
C ALA A 29 -8.67 3.45 3.09
N GLU A 30 -9.63 3.06 2.24
CA GLU A 30 -11.07 3.33 2.43
C GLU A 30 -11.63 2.64 3.69
N ALA A 31 -11.07 1.50 4.08
CA ALA A 31 -11.40 0.80 5.33
C ALA A 31 -10.74 1.44 6.57
N GLY A 32 -9.94 2.49 6.40
CA GLY A 32 -9.22 3.18 7.48
C GLY A 32 -7.88 2.57 7.85
N GLU A 33 -7.39 1.59 7.08
CA GLU A 33 -6.08 0.98 7.29
C GLU A 33 -4.97 1.94 6.82
N ARG A 34 -3.88 1.98 7.57
CA ARG A 34 -2.68 2.73 7.16
C ARG A 34 -1.85 1.91 6.20
N THR A 35 -1.92 2.29 4.93
CA THR A 35 -1.18 1.66 3.84
C THR A 35 0.15 2.37 3.58
N GLY A 36 1.13 1.63 3.07
CA GLY A 36 2.38 2.16 2.53
C GLY A 36 2.93 1.29 1.42
N VAL A 37 3.83 1.86 0.63
CA VAL A 37 4.53 1.17 -0.45
C VAL A 37 6.02 1.30 -0.23
N LEU A 38 6.73 0.18 -0.34
CA LEU A 38 8.18 0.10 -0.49
C LEU A 38 8.44 -0.37 -1.92
N ASP A 39 8.76 0.59 -2.77
CA ASP A 39 9.04 0.42 -4.20
C ASP A 39 10.52 0.69 -4.49
#